data_AF-A0A7C6SHX1-F1
#
_entry.id   AF-A0A7C6SHX1-F1
#
_cell.length_a   1.000
_cell.length_b   1.000
_cell.length_c   1.000
_cell.angle_alpha   90.00
_cell.angle_beta   90.00
_cell.angle_gamma   90.00
#
_symmetry.space_group_name_H-M   'P 1'
#
loop_
_entity.id
_entity.type
_entity.pdbx_description
1 polymer ?
#
loop_
_entity_poly.entity_id
_entity_poly.type
_entity_poly.pdbx_seq_one_letter_code
_entity_poly.pdbx_strand_id
1 'polypeptide(L)'
;MKTVKIEVNSKNIDLIDAMNTVLFEVHHDLKEKGIQLEIHRSKSEVNEILLDQNAISFECHCQPENQPCHCSDVDKIRKALYKHLKLPQQGCCGGNCGCH
;
A
#
# COMPACT_ATOMS: atom_id res chain seq x y z
N MET A 1 -17.02 5.93 -13.26
CA MET A 1 -15.94 4.95 -13.11
C MET A 1 -14.66 5.73 -12.88
N LYS A 2 -13.97 5.53 -11.75
CA LYS A 2 -12.72 6.24 -11.42
C LYS A 2 -11.55 5.31 -11.77
N THR A 3 -10.53 5.81 -12.45
CA THR A 3 -9.28 5.08 -12.66
C THR A 3 -8.24 5.57 -11.67
N VAL A 4 -7.47 4.66 -11.10
CA VAL A 4 -6.33 4.96 -10.24
C VAL A 4 -5.10 4.31 -10.83
N LYS A 5 -4.04 5.11 -11.00
CA LYS A 5 -2.76 4.64 -11.52
C LYS A 5 -1.84 4.28 -10.38
N ILE A 6 -1.29 3.06 -10.44
CA ILE A 6 -0.31 2.55 -9.50
C ILE A 6 0.98 2.29 -10.26
N GLU A 7 2.04 3.00 -9.93
CA GLU A 7 3.36 2.76 -10.51
C GLU A 7 4.27 2.13 -9.46
N VAL A 8 4.87 0.99 -9.78
CA VAL A 8 5.81 0.28 -8.90
C VAL A 8 7.17 0.31 -9.56
N ASN A 9 8.06 1.14 -9.01
CA ASN A 9 9.45 1.26 -9.43
C ASN A 9 10.28 0.47 -8.40
N SER A 10 10.70 -0.74 -8.74
CA SER A 10 11.46 -1.59 -7.79
C SER A 10 12.11 -2.78 -8.48
N LYS A 11 13.31 -3.16 -8.01
CA LYS A 11 13.93 -4.48 -8.26
C LYS A 11 13.71 -5.45 -7.09
N ASN A 12 13.21 -4.96 -5.96
CA ASN A 12 12.95 -5.76 -4.77
C ASN A 12 11.70 -6.63 -5.00
N ILE A 13 11.91 -7.95 -5.08
CA ILE A 13 10.87 -8.95 -5.31
C ILE A 13 9.87 -8.97 -4.15
N ASP A 14 10.34 -8.86 -2.91
CA ASP A 14 9.47 -8.86 -1.72
C ASP A 14 8.48 -7.68 -1.76
N LEU A 15 8.94 -6.50 -2.21
CA LEU A 15 8.08 -5.33 -2.36
C LEU A 15 7.04 -5.52 -3.47
N ILE A 16 7.45 -6.14 -4.59
CA ILE A 16 6.55 -6.43 -5.71
C ILE A 16 5.48 -7.45 -5.28
N ASP A 17 5.87 -8.48 -4.56
CA ASP A 17 4.96 -9.51 -4.05
C ASP A 17 4.02 -8.93 -3.00
N ALA A 18 4.53 -8.11 -2.07
CA ALA A 18 3.69 -7.41 -1.10
C ALA A 18 2.63 -6.54 -1.78
N MET A 19 3.00 -5.82 -2.84
CA MET A 19 2.05 -5.05 -3.64
C MET A 19 1.00 -5.96 -4.31
N ASN A 20 1.40 -7.08 -4.90
CA ASN A 20 0.47 -8.03 -5.50
C ASN A 20 -0.55 -8.56 -4.50
N THR A 21 -0.10 -8.93 -3.30
CA THR A 21 -0.98 -9.38 -2.21
C THR A 21 -2.02 -8.32 -1.88
N VAL A 22 -1.61 -7.06 -1.66
CA VAL A 22 -2.54 -5.98 -1.33
C VAL A 22 -3.54 -5.75 -2.46
N LEU A 23 -3.07 -5.71 -3.71
CA LEU A 23 -3.93 -5.49 -4.88
C LEU A 23 -5.00 -6.57 -5.03
N PHE A 24 -4.65 -7.82 -4.72
CA PHE A 24 -5.59 -8.92 -4.71
C PHE A 24 -6.66 -8.75 -3.62
N GLU A 25 -6.25 -8.36 -2.39
CA GLU A 25 -7.17 -8.12 -1.28
C GLU A 25 -8.16 -6.99 -1.58
N VAL A 26 -7.67 -5.86 -2.12
CA VAL A 26 -8.54 -4.70 -2.40
C VAL A 26 -9.36 -4.84 -3.66
N HIS A 27 -9.06 -5.82 -4.52
CA HIS A 27 -9.70 -5.93 -5.83
C HIS A 27 -11.23 -5.96 -5.72
N HIS A 28 -11.76 -6.67 -4.72
CA HIS A 28 -13.19 -6.74 -4.46
C HIS A 28 -13.76 -5.37 -4.05
N ASP A 29 -13.20 -4.73 -3.02
CA ASP A 29 -13.62 -3.42 -2.51
C ASP A 29 -13.60 -2.34 -3.60
N LEU A 30 -12.60 -2.38 -4.49
CA LEU A 30 -12.48 -1.46 -5.62
C LEU A 30 -13.53 -1.69 -6.67
N LYS A 31 -13.84 -2.96 -6.98
CA LYS A 31 -14.89 -3.32 -7.93
C LYS A 31 -16.26 -2.83 -7.45
N GLU A 32 -16.58 -3.00 -6.17
CA GLU A 32 -17.83 -2.51 -5.58
C GLU A 32 -17.97 -0.98 -5.66
N LYS A 33 -16.85 -0.25 -5.55
CA LYS A 33 -16.81 1.22 -5.69
C LYS A 33 -16.68 1.71 -7.13
N GLY A 34 -16.62 0.82 -8.13
CA GLY A 34 -16.43 1.18 -9.53
C GLY A 34 -15.09 1.88 -9.79
N ILE A 35 -14.04 1.48 -9.07
CA ILE A 35 -12.66 1.94 -9.23
C ILE A 35 -11.89 0.92 -10.08
N GLN A 36 -11.30 1.38 -11.18
CA GLN A 36 -10.40 0.60 -12.01
C GLN A 36 -8.94 0.90 -11.63
N LEU A 37 -8.10 -0.12 -11.57
CA LEU A 37 -6.66 0.04 -11.37
C LEU A 37 -5.90 -0.08 -12.69
N GLU A 38 -4.97 0.83 -12.91
CA GLU A 38 -3.93 0.72 -13.93
C GLU A 38 -2.58 0.54 -13.24
N ILE A 39 -1.95 -0.61 -13.44
CA ILE A 39 -0.70 -0.96 -12.75
C ILE A 39 0.44 -0.90 -13.76
N HIS A 40 1.41 -0.02 -13.52
CA HIS A 40 2.65 0.07 -14.26
C HIS A 40 3.80 -0.41 -13.39
N ARG A 41 4.71 -1.19 -13.97
CA ARG A 41 5.88 -1.71 -13.26
C ARG A 41 7.14 -1.36 -14.02
N SER A 42 8.11 -0.80 -13.31
CA SER A 42 9.44 -0.52 -13.83
C SER A 42 10.49 -1.14 -12.91
N LYS A 43 11.54 -1.71 -13.51
CA LYS A 43 12.67 -2.28 -12.77
C LYS A 43 13.68 -1.17 -12.50
N SER A 44 13.50 -0.46 -11.39
CA SER A 44 14.41 0.61 -10.93
C SER A 44 15.24 0.16 -9.73
N GLU A 45 16.40 0.77 -9.53
CA GLU A 45 17.18 0.63 -8.28
C GLU A 45 16.56 1.41 -7.12
N VAL A 46 15.69 2.36 -7.43
CA VAL A 46 14.82 3.03 -6.46
C VAL A 46 13.66 2.11 -6.13
N ASN A 47 13.33 1.99 -4.85
CA ASN A 47 12.12 1.32 -4.36
C ASN A 47 11.05 2.37 -4.08
N GLU A 48 10.09 2.52 -4.97
CA GLU A 48 9.06 3.53 -4.91
C GLU A 48 7.73 2.99 -5.45
N ILE A 49 6.64 3.44 -4.81
CA ILE A 49 5.28 3.19 -5.29
C ILE A 49 4.57 4.54 -5.40
N LEU A 50 4.00 4.81 -6.57
CA LEU A 50 3.22 6.01 -6.85
C LEU A 50 1.73 5.66 -6.98
N LEU A 51 0.86 6.47 -6.38
CA LEU A 51 -0.60 6.46 -6.59
C LEU A 51 -1.04 7.78 -7.21
N ASP A 52 -1.60 7.73 -8.42
CA ASP A 52 -1.97 8.92 -9.19
C ASP A 52 -0.82 9.95 -9.21
N GLN A 53 0.41 9.49 -9.47
CA GLN A 53 1.66 10.26 -9.47
C GLN A 53 2.13 10.81 -8.11
N ASN A 54 1.46 10.47 -7.02
CA ASN A 54 1.90 10.82 -5.67
C ASN A 54 2.69 9.66 -5.06
N ALA A 55 3.91 9.93 -4.61
CA ALA A 55 4.69 8.95 -3.88
C ALA A 55 3.97 8.55 -2.59
N ILE A 56 3.84 7.24 -2.38
CA ILE A 56 3.41 6.71 -1.10
C ILE A 56 4.61 6.73 -0.16
N SER A 57 4.51 7.49 0.94
CA SER A 57 5.39 7.26 2.09
C SER A 57 4.93 6.02 2.85
N PHE A 58 5.85 5.11 3.10
CA PHE A 58 5.65 3.90 3.91
C PHE A 58 5.94 4.13 5.40
N GLU A 59 5.94 5.39 5.85
CA GLU A 59 6.18 5.73 7.25
C GLU A 59 5.16 5.07 8.18
N CYS A 60 5.64 4.15 9.02
CA CYS A 60 4.86 3.64 10.14
C CYS A 60 4.86 4.68 11.25
N HIS A 61 3.80 5.47 11.29
CA HIS A 61 3.49 6.35 12.44
C HIS A 61 2.89 5.57 13.62
N CYS A 62 3.04 4.24 13.63
CA CYS A 62 2.37 3.35 14.57
C CYS A 62 3.15 3.14 15.87
N GLN A 63 4.36 3.68 15.97
CA GLN A 63 5.24 3.51 17.10
C GLN A 63 5.89 4.84 17.51
N PRO A 64 6.34 4.97 18.78
CA PRO A 64 7.17 6.10 19.20
C PRO A 64 8.43 6.20 18.32
N GLU A 65 8.97 7.41 18.13
CA GLU A 65 10.11 7.76 17.25
C GLU A 65 11.37 6.87 17.38
N ASN A 66 11.44 5.99 18.39
CA ASN A 66 12.59 5.16 18.73
C ASN A 66 12.33 3.64 18.71
N GLN A 67 11.25 3.16 18.10
CA GLN A 67 11.01 1.72 17.95
C GLN A 67 11.01 1.28 16.47
N PRO A 68 11.62 0.13 16.16
CA PRO A 68 11.63 -0.40 14.81
C PRO A 68 10.23 -0.85 14.41
N CYS A 69 9.72 -0.25 13.33
CA CYS A 69 8.44 -0.62 12.73
C CYS A 69 8.32 -2.14 12.54
N HIS A 70 7.33 -2.75 13.19
CA HIS A 70 7.02 -4.18 13.02
C HIS A 70 6.02 -4.46 11.88
N CYS A 71 5.57 -3.44 11.16
CA CYS A 71 4.65 -3.62 10.04
C CYS A 71 5.38 -4.27 8.88
N SER A 72 4.76 -5.31 8.31
CA SER A 72 5.21 -5.86 7.02
C SER A 72 5.04 -4.82 5.91
N ASP A 73 5.76 -4.99 4.79
CA ASP A 73 5.57 -4.13 3.62
C ASP A 73 4.14 -4.24 3.06
N VAL A 74 3.51 -5.42 3.19
CA VAL A 74 2.09 -5.62 2.88
C VAL A 74 1.21 -4.66 3.70
N ASP A 75 1.40 -4.59 5.01
CA ASP A 75 0.56 -3.75 5.88
C ASP A 75 0.76 -2.26 5.58
N LYS A 76 2.01 -1.85 5.34
CA LYS A 76 2.33 -0.46 4.98
C LYS A 76 1.67 -0.06 3.65
N ILE A 77 1.80 -0.91 2.62
CA ILE A 77 1.18 -0.69 1.31
C ILE A 77 -0.34 -0.67 1.43
N ARG A 78 -0.93 -1.64 2.15
CA ARG A 78 -2.38 -1.72 2.39
C ARG A 78 -2.89 -0.43 3.01
N LYS A 79 -2.28 0.01 4.11
CA LYS A 79 -2.69 1.24 4.82
C LYS A 79 -2.67 2.46 3.90
N ALA A 80 -1.58 2.63 3.16
CA ALA A 80 -1.44 3.75 2.24
C ALA A 80 -2.49 3.72 1.12
N LEU A 81 -2.72 2.55 0.52
CA LEU A 81 -3.69 2.37 -0.55
C LEU A 81 -5.12 2.63 -0.06
N TYR A 82 -5.51 2.04 1.08
CA TYR A 82 -6.83 2.26 1.68
C TYR A 82 -7.05 3.74 2.04
N LYS A 83 -6.04 4.40 2.62
CA LYS A 83 -6.10 5.83 2.94
C LYS A 83 -6.26 6.69 1.69
N HIS A 84 -5.47 6.44 0.65
CA HIS A 84 -5.52 7.19 -0.61
C HIS A 84 -6.86 6.98 -1.34
N LEU A 85 -7.39 5.76 -1.31
CA LEU A 85 -8.64 5.38 -1.99
C LEU A 85 -9.89 5.63 -1.16
N LYS A 86 -9.76 6.12 0.08
CA LYS A 86 -10.87 6.33 1.02
C LYS A 86 -11.72 5.05 1.20
N LEU A 87 -11.04 3.91 1.24
CA LEU A 87 -11.65 2.62 1.58
C LEU A 87 -11.78 2.50 3.10
N PRO A 88 -12.78 1.76 3.62
CA PRO A 88 -12.88 1.49 5.04
C PRO A 88 -11.61 0.78 5.51
N GLN A 89 -10.85 1.42 6.40
CA GLN A 89 -9.59 0.84 6.88
C GLN A 89 -9.91 -0.45 7.64
N GLN A 90 -9.44 -1.58 7.12
CA GLN A 90 -9.34 -2.78 7.93
C GLN A 90 -8.15 -2.58 8.88
N GLY A 91 -8.37 -2.81 10.18
CA GLY A 91 -7.40 -2.55 11.24
C GLY A 91 -6.01 -3.00 10.83
N CYS A 92 -5.08 -2.05 10.73
CA CYS A 92 -3.75 -2.31 10.22
C CYS A 92 -2.85 -2.69 11.39
N CYS A 93 -2.30 -3.90 11.27
CA CYS A 93 -1.53 -4.64 12.25
C CYS A 93 -2.40 -5.26 13.36
N GLY A 94 -2.14 -6.53 13.70
CA GLY A 94 -2.81 -7.19 14.81
C GLY A 94 -2.73 -6.36 16.11
N GLY A 95 -3.62 -6.62 17.07
CA GLY A 95 -3.86 -5.80 18.28
C GLY A 95 -2.67 -5.51 19.21
N ASN A 96 -1.45 -5.88 18.84
CA ASN A 96 -0.18 -5.58 19.52
C ASN A 96 0.62 -4.43 18.88
N CYS A 97 0.13 -3.76 17.83
CA CYS A 97 0.94 -2.79 17.10
C CYS A 97 1.04 -1.38 17.71
N GLY A 98 0.32 -1.08 18.78
CA GLY A 98 0.27 0.28 19.35
C GLY A 98 -0.38 1.34 18.45
N CYS A 99 -0.86 0.95 17.26
CA CYS A 99 -1.66 1.78 16.34
C CYS A 99 -3.12 1.83 16.81
N HIS A 100 -3.37 2.44 17.96
CA HIS A 100 -4.71 2.80 18.42
C HIS A 100 -4.97 4.29 18.16
#